data_AF-A0A562QCH7-F1
#
_entry.id   AF-A0A562QCH7-F1
#
_cell.length_a   1.000
_cell.length_b   1.000
_cell.length_c   1.000
_cell.angle_alpha   90.00
_cell.angle_beta   90.00
_cell.angle_gamma   90.00
#
_symmetry.space_group_name_H-M   'P 1'
#
loop_
_entity.id
_entity.type
_entity.pdbx_description
1 polymer ?
#
loop_
_entity_poly.entity_id
_entity_poly.type
_entity_poly.pdbx_seq_one_letter_code
_entity_poly.pdbx_strand_id
1 'polypeptide(L)' 'MSLRIFGDHRAWASAIESEHSIEAFIAVQGQGKQDEVLHRVAQDRTFRHLLEAEQAADEILQRITGITQDGQLLF' A
#
# COMPACT_ATOMS: atom_id res chain seq x y z
N MET A 1 6.40 -9.00 -3.18
CA MET A 1 6.34 -7.51 -3.16
C MET A 1 6.32 -6.97 -4.57
N SER A 2 5.20 -6.35 -4.95
CA SER A 2 5.02 -5.65 -6.23
C SER A 2 5.23 -4.16 -6.04
N LEU A 3 5.91 -3.52 -6.99
CA LEU A 3 6.20 -2.08 -7.00
C LEU A 3 5.60 -1.46 -8.27
N ARG A 4 4.91 -0.33 -8.13
CA ARG A 4 4.43 0.50 -9.23
C ARG A 4 4.94 1.93 -9.10
N ILE A 5 5.19 2.56 -10.24
CA ILE A 5 5.68 3.94 -10.33
C ILE A 5 4.59 4.80 -10.95
N PHE A 6 4.28 5.92 -10.29
CA PHE A 6 3.25 6.89 -10.66
C PHE A 6 3.90 8.28 -10.74
N GLY A 7 4.49 8.60 -11.90
CA GLY A 7 5.29 9.81 -12.06
C GLY A 7 6.44 9.83 -11.06
N ASP A 8 6.46 10.83 -10.19
CA ASP A 8 7.47 11.00 -9.14
C ASP A 8 7.18 10.17 -7.87
N HIS A 9 6.12 9.37 -7.84
CA HIS A 9 5.77 8.54 -6.68
C HIS A 9 6.03 7.06 -6.95
N ARG A 10 6.49 6.35 -5.93
CA ARG A 10 6.61 4.90 -5.90
C ARG A 10 5.59 4.36 -4.92
N ALA A 11 4.88 3.30 -5.30
CA ALA A 11 3.97 2.61 -4.42
C ALA A 11 4.20 1.11 -4.45
N TRP A 12 4.18 0.46 -3.29
CA TRP A 12 4.32 -0.99 -3.19
C TRP A 12 3.36 -1.58 -2.18
N ALA A 13 3.01 -2.84 -2.43
CA ALA A 13 2.20 -3.63 -1.53
C ALA A 13 3.04 -4.05 -0.32
N SER A 14 2.48 -3.87 0.87
CA SER A 14 3.08 -4.23 2.14
C SER A 14 2.04 -4.86 3.06
N ALA A 15 2.49 -5.78 3.91
CA ALA A 15 1.69 -6.34 4.98
C ALA A 15 2.38 -6.05 6.30
N ILE A 16 1.63 -5.56 7.27
CA ILE A 16 2.15 -5.25 8.60
C ILE A 16 1.39 -6.09 9.61
N GLU A 17 2.14 -6.81 10.43
CA GLU A 17 1.61 -7.51 11.60
C GLU A 17 1.54 -6.54 12.77
N SER A 18 0.34 -6.37 13.33
CA SER A 18 0.08 -5.64 14.56
C SER A 18 -0.19 -6.63 15.69
N GLU A 19 -0.24 -6.17 16.95
CA GLU A 19 -0.43 -7.03 18.13
C GLU A 19 -1.68 -7.93 18.08
N HIS A 20 -2.68 -7.57 17.26
CA HIS A 20 -3.97 -8.25 17.21
C HIS A 20 -4.41 -8.71 15.82
N SER A 21 -3.71 -8.30 14.76
CA SER A 21 -4.11 -8.63 13.39
C SER A 21 -3.01 -8.34 12.38
N ILE A 22 -3.10 -9.00 11.24
CA ILE A 22 -2.32 -8.63 10.07
C ILE A 22 -3.18 -7.73 9.18
N GLU A 23 -2.57 -6.63 8.73
CA GLU A 23 -3.21 -5.57 7.97
C GLU A 23 -2.47 -5.35 6.65
N ALA A 24 -3.23 -5.02 5.61
CA ALA A 24 -2.72 -4.74 4.28
C ALA A 24 -2.48 -3.24 4.12
N PHE A 25 -1.33 -2.87 3.57
CA PHE A 25 -0.92 -1.50 3.35
C PHE A 25 -0.39 -1.28 1.93
N ILE A 26 -0.54 -0.06 1.45
CA ILE A 26 0.16 0.45 0.29
C ILE A 26 1.06 1.56 0.77
N ALA A 27 2.37 1.29 0.73
CA ALA A 27 3.38 2.27 1.06
C ALA A 27 3.64 3.15 -0.16
N VAL A 28 3.67 4.46 0.04
CA VAL A 28 3.90 5.47 -1.00
C VAL A 28 5.08 6.33 -0.61
N GLN A 29 6.06 6.44 -1.51
CA GLN A 29 7.21 7.31 -1.36
C GLN A 29 7.32 8.26 -2.55
N GLY A 30 7.30 9.57 -2.28
CA GLY A 30 7.59 10.59 -3.28
C GLY A 30 9.09 10.73 -3.51
N GLN A 31 9.50 10.94 -4.76
CA GLN A 31 10.89 11.17 -5.12
C GLN A 31 11.39 12.47 -4.47
N GLY A 32 12.40 12.36 -3.61
CA GLY A 32 12.94 13.48 -2.84
C GLY A 32 12.18 13.79 -1.54
N LYS A 33 11.11 13.06 -1.21
CA LYS A 33 10.50 13.08 0.13
C LYS A 33 11.21 12.05 1.02
N GLN A 34 11.55 12.43 2.25
CA GLN A 34 12.07 11.50 3.24
C GLN A 34 10.95 10.63 3.83
N ASP A 35 9.72 11.17 3.89
CA ASP A 35 8.60 10.49 4.53
C ASP A 35 7.87 9.55 3.57
N GLU A 36 7.66 8.33 4.06
CA GLU A 36 6.80 7.32 3.47
C GLU A 36 5.39 7.45 4.06
N VAL A 37 4.39 7.43 3.19
CA VAL A 37 2.98 7.42 3.60
C VAL A 37 2.43 6.01 3.46
N LEU A 38 2.00 5.44 4.58
CA LEU A 38 1.34 4.14 4.62
C LEU A 38 -0.18 4.32 4.51
N HIS A 39 -0.76 3.80 3.43
CA HIS A 39 -2.20 3.76 3.25
C HIS A 39 -2.72 2.39 3.65
N ARG A 40 -3.51 2.32 4.71
CA ARG A 40 -4.18 1.07 5.10
C ARG A 40 -5.27 0.75 4.08
N VAL A 41 -5.18 -0.44 3.48
CA VAL A 41 -6.13 -0.94 2.49
C VAL A 41 -6.81 -2.21 2.98
N ALA A 42 -7.89 -2.64 2.32
CA ALA A 42 -8.71 -3.79 2.74
C ALA A 42 -9.13 -3.73 4.22
N GLN A 43 -9.53 -2.54 4.70
CA GLN A 43 -9.86 -2.28 6.11
C GLN A 43 -11.05 -3.09 6.62
N ASP A 44 -11.89 -3.58 5.72
CA ASP A 44 -13.03 -4.45 5.96
C ASP A 44 -12.64 -5.91 6.25
N ARG A 45 -11.34 -6.26 6.12
CA ARG A 45 -10.84 -7.62 6.29
C ARG A 45 -9.66 -7.63 7.26
N THR A 46 -9.67 -8.57 8.20
CA THR A 46 -8.51 -8.92 9.01
C THR A 46 -7.88 -10.19 8.48
N PHE A 47 -6.56 -10.16 8.28
CA PHE A 47 -5.82 -11.29 7.73
C PHE A 47 -5.21 -12.13 8.85
N ARG A 48 -5.12 -13.44 8.64
CA ARG A 48 -4.43 -14.38 9.55
C ARG A 48 -3.01 -14.70 9.07
N HIS A 49 -2.70 -14.39 7.82
CA HIS A 49 -1.41 -14.66 7.20
C HIS A 49 -0.86 -13.43 6.47
N LEU A 50 0.45 -13.17 6.60
CA LEU A 50 1.14 -12.05 5.94
C LEU A 50 0.99 -12.12 4.42
N LEU A 51 1.09 -13.33 3.86
CA LEU A 51 0.97 -13.54 2.43
C LEU A 51 -0.42 -13.15 1.89
N GLU A 52 -1.49 -13.44 2.63
CA GLU A 52 -2.85 -13.06 2.22
C GLU A 52 -3.05 -11.54 2.24
N ALA A 53 -2.51 -10.87 3.26
CA ALA A 53 -2.54 -9.42 3.35
C ALA A 53 -1.72 -8.76 2.23
N GLU A 54 -0.56 -9.31 1.91
CA GLU A 54 0.29 -8.80 0.82
C GLU A 54 -0.38 -9.00 -0.55
N GLN A 55 -1.04 -10.15 -0.77
CA GLN A 55 -1.83 -10.40 -1.98
C GLN A 55 -3.01 -9.43 -2.10
N ALA A 56 -3.74 -9.19 -1.02
CA ALA A 56 -4.83 -8.21 -1.03
C ALA A 56 -4.31 -6.78 -1.28
N ALA A 57 -3.17 -6.42 -0.70
CA ALA A 57 -2.51 -5.15 -1.01
C ALA A 57 -2.07 -5.07 -2.48
N ASP A 58 -1.58 -6.17 -3.07
CA ASP A 58 -1.19 -6.23 -4.48
C ASP A 58 -2.39 -6.06 -5.43
N GLU A 59 -3.50 -6.74 -5.16
CA GLU A 59 -4.74 -6.59 -5.92
C GLU A 59 -5.21 -5.12 -5.93
N ILE A 60 -5.14 -4.45 -4.78
CA ILE A 60 -5.50 -3.05 -4.65
C ILE A 60 -4.47 -2.16 -5.35
N LEU A 61 -3.17 -2.48 -5.23
CA LEU A 61 -2.09 -1.79 -5.92
C LEU A 61 -2.28 -1.82 -7.43
N GLN A 62 -2.75 -2.92 -8.01
CA GLN A 62 -3.04 -3.04 -9.44
C GLN A 62 -4.22 -2.16 -9.88
N ARG A 63 -5.16 -1.87 -8.98
CA ARG A 63 -6.33 -1.02 -9.25
C ARG A 63 -6.04 0.47 -9.14
N ILE A 64 -4.94 0.87 -8.51
CA ILE A 64 -4.55 2.28 -8.42
C ILE A 64 -4.32 2.85 -9.83
N THR A 65 -4.99 3.97 -10.13
CA THR A 65 -4.88 4.69 -11.40
C THR A 65 -3.88 5.85 -11.33
N GLY A 66 -3.62 6.37 -10.13
CA GLY A 66 -2.66 7.45 -9.91
C GLY A 66 -2.41 7.75 -8.44
N ILE A 67 -1.48 8.67 -8.18
CA ILE A 67 -1.18 9.17 -6.84
C ILE A 67 -1.14 10.70 -6.91
N THR A 68 -1.80 11.37 -5.96
CA THR A 68 -1.81 12.83 -5.89
C THR A 68 -0.46 13.37 -5.40
N GLN A 69 -0.22 14.69 -5.53
CA GLN A 69 1.02 15.31 -5.03
C GLN A 69 1.20 15.18 -3.50
N ASP A 70 0.09 15.04 -2.78
CA ASP A 70 0.07 14.81 -1.34
C ASP A 70 0.28 13.34 -0.96
N GLY A 71 0.48 12.47 -1.95
CA GLY A 71 0.71 11.05 -1.75
C GLY A 71 -0.57 10.24 -1.55
N GLN A 72 -1.76 10.76 -1.87
CA GLN A 72 -3.01 10.01 -1.77
C GLN A 72 -3.25 9.11 -2.98
N LEU A 73 -3.86 7.95 -2.74
CA LEU A 73 -4.17 6.95 -3.76
C LEU A 73 -5.43 7.32 -4.54
N LEU A 74 -5.35 7.19 -5.86
CA LEU A 74 -6.51 7.30 -6.76
C LEU A 74 -6.86 5.90 -7.30
N PHE A 75 -8.14 5.56 -7.28
CA PHE A 75 -8.69 4.27 -7.73
C PHE A 75 -9.58 4.43 -8.95
#